data_AF-A0AA43DKM0-F1
#
_entry.id   AF-A0AA43DKM0-F1
#
_cell.length_a   1.000
_cell.length_b   1.000
_cell.length_c   1.000
_cell.angle_alpha   90.00
_cell.angle_beta   90.00
_cell.angle_gamma   90.00
#
_symmetry.space_group_name_H-M   'P 1'
#
loop_
_entity.id
_entity.type
_entity.pdbx_description
1 polymer ?
#
loop_
_entity_poly.entity_id
_entity_poly.type
_entity_poly.pdbx_seq_one_letter_code
_entity_poly.pdbx_strand_id
1 'polypeptide(L)'
;MTSFAVTVPTGFEIRHAHGGEGWSATIDGSTATWTGGSIAAGSTTTFGVVLKADRSPGAVALQAEEGYGGGEVVRWPVALTVVPGAASPSQNVALAVVVALLGMLMVMAVVVLAWRRRTLQER
;
A
#
# COMPACT_ATOMS: atom_id res chain seq x y z
N MET A 1 13.90 13.45 -25.07
CA MET A 1 12.85 13.78 -24.11
C MET A 1 13.36 14.76 -23.05
N THR A 2 12.56 15.74 -22.65
CA THR A 2 12.88 16.81 -21.68
C THR A 2 11.85 16.98 -20.56
N SER A 3 10.66 16.41 -20.70
CA SER A 3 9.65 16.36 -19.64
C SER A 3 8.83 15.08 -19.69
N PHE A 4 8.36 14.64 -18.52
CA PHE A 4 7.37 13.58 -18.38
C PHE A 4 6.25 14.08 -17.48
N ALA A 5 5.01 13.71 -17.74
CA ALA A 5 3.91 13.94 -16.83
C ALA A 5 3.02 12.70 -16.74
N VAL A 6 2.47 12.46 -15.56
CA VAL A 6 1.46 11.43 -15.32
C VAL A 6 0.30 12.05 -14.58
N THR A 7 -0.88 12.00 -15.19
CA THR A 7 -2.15 12.40 -14.59
C THR A 7 -2.93 11.18 -14.15
N VAL A 8 -3.28 11.14 -12.86
CA VAL A 8 -4.08 10.07 -12.26
C VAL A 8 -5.57 10.40 -12.33
N PRO A 9 -6.45 9.40 -12.54
CA PRO A 9 -7.89 9.62 -12.55
C PRO A 9 -8.42 9.83 -11.13
N THR A 10 -9.69 10.23 -11.04
CA THR A 10 -10.41 10.36 -9.76
C THR A 10 -10.34 9.08 -8.91
N GLY A 11 -10.28 9.26 -7.59
CA GLY A 11 -10.09 8.15 -6.65
C GLY A 11 -8.64 7.72 -6.47
N PHE A 12 -7.69 8.52 -6.98
CA PHE A 12 -6.27 8.41 -6.65
C PHE A 12 -5.74 9.72 -6.08
N GLU A 13 -4.80 9.59 -5.16
CA GLU A 13 -4.00 10.69 -4.62
C GLU A 13 -2.52 10.38 -4.84
N ILE A 14 -1.77 11.34 -5.37
CA ILE A 14 -0.33 11.22 -5.53
C ILE A 14 0.33 11.57 -4.19
N ARG A 15 0.90 10.57 -3.52
CA ARG A 15 1.57 10.73 -2.23
C ARG A 15 3.02 11.18 -2.38
N HIS A 16 3.68 10.70 -3.42
CA HIS A 16 5.08 10.96 -3.65
C HIS A 16 5.43 10.77 -5.13
N ALA A 17 6.43 11.52 -5.61
CA ALA A 17 6.99 11.39 -6.94
C ALA A 17 8.50 11.59 -6.85
N HIS A 18 9.27 10.78 -7.58
CA HIS A 18 10.73 10.88 -7.65
C HIS A 18 11.22 10.60 -9.07
N GLY A 19 12.29 11.27 -9.48
CA GLY A 19 12.94 11.08 -10.77
C GLY A 19 14.33 10.45 -10.62
N GLY A 20 14.89 9.98 -11.73
CA GLY A 20 16.30 9.60 -11.81
C GLY A 20 17.26 10.80 -11.66
N GLU A 21 18.56 10.54 -11.71
CA GLU A 21 19.59 11.57 -11.60
C GLU A 21 19.40 12.70 -12.62
N GLY A 22 19.49 13.95 -12.18
CA GLY A 22 19.31 15.14 -13.04
C GLY A 22 17.85 15.47 -13.38
N TRP A 23 16.88 14.82 -12.72
CA TRP A 23 15.45 15.10 -12.85
C TRP A 23 14.83 15.54 -11.53
N SER A 24 13.98 16.55 -11.61
CA SER A 24 13.18 17.07 -10.51
C SER A 24 11.72 16.66 -10.72
N ALA A 25 11.03 16.30 -9.64
CA ALA A 25 9.61 15.97 -9.65
C ALA A 25 8.79 17.05 -8.94
N THR A 26 7.67 17.43 -9.52
CA THR A 26 6.65 18.29 -8.91
C THR A 26 5.29 17.60 -8.95
N ILE A 27 4.45 17.85 -7.94
CA ILE A 27 3.09 17.31 -7.85
C ILE A 27 2.15 18.51 -7.79
N ASP A 28 1.19 18.56 -8.72
CA ASP A 28 0.10 19.53 -8.74
C ASP A 28 -1.24 18.79 -8.90
N GLY A 29 -1.99 18.71 -7.79
CA GLY A 29 -3.25 17.98 -7.71
C GLY A 29 -3.11 16.52 -8.12
N SER A 30 -3.71 16.16 -9.25
CA SER A 30 -3.70 14.80 -9.81
C SER A 30 -2.59 14.56 -10.83
N THR A 31 -1.65 15.49 -11.00
CA THR A 31 -0.57 15.37 -11.99
C THR A 31 0.79 15.41 -11.30
N ALA A 32 1.62 14.40 -11.56
CA ALA A 32 3.04 14.45 -11.27
C ALA A 32 3.80 14.80 -12.55
N THR A 33 4.72 15.76 -12.46
CA THR A 33 5.52 16.22 -13.58
C THR A 33 6.99 16.08 -13.23
N TRP A 34 7.76 15.50 -14.15
CA TRP A 34 9.21 15.40 -14.08
C TRP A 34 9.81 16.30 -15.15
N THR A 35 10.70 17.18 -14.73
CA THR A 35 11.49 18.02 -15.60
C THR A 35 12.96 17.85 -15.25
N GLY A 36 13.83 17.85 -16.25
CA GLY A 36 15.23 17.56 -16.04
C GLY A 36 16.03 17.65 -17.32
N GLY A 37 17.22 17.05 -17.30
CA GLY A 37 18.09 16.97 -18.46
C GLY A 37 17.43 16.28 -19.67
N SER A 38 18.14 16.25 -20.79
CA SER A 38 17.66 15.53 -21.98
C SER A 38 18.00 14.04 -21.89
N ILE A 39 17.01 13.19 -22.12
CA ILE A 39 17.25 11.77 -22.42
C ILE A 39 17.50 11.65 -23.91
N ALA A 40 18.68 11.12 -24.25
CA ALA A 40 19.09 10.86 -25.63
C ALA A 40 18.24 9.76 -26.27
N ALA A 41 18.14 9.78 -27.60
CA ALA A 41 17.43 8.75 -28.34
C ALA A 41 18.03 7.36 -28.07
N GLY A 42 17.18 6.37 -27.81
CA GLY A 42 17.58 5.00 -27.48
C GLY A 42 17.97 4.77 -26.01
N SER A 43 18.09 5.84 -25.21
CA SER A 43 18.31 5.74 -23.77
C SER A 43 16.98 5.64 -23.01
N THR A 44 17.01 5.00 -21.84
CA THR A 44 15.87 4.86 -20.95
C THR A 44 16.14 5.49 -19.58
N THR A 45 15.09 5.93 -18.91
CA THR A 45 15.13 6.33 -17.49
C THR A 45 13.90 5.80 -16.76
N THR A 46 13.91 5.92 -15.43
CA THR A 46 12.79 5.52 -14.58
C THR A 46 12.24 6.73 -13.83
N PHE A 47 10.91 6.87 -13.86
CA PHE A 47 10.16 7.81 -13.04
C PHE A 47 9.27 7.03 -12.09
N GLY A 48 9.32 7.38 -10.81
CA GLY A 48 8.57 6.69 -9.76
C GLY A 48 7.47 7.56 -9.18
N VAL A 49 6.30 6.98 -8.98
CA VAL A 49 5.16 7.63 -8.31
C VAL A 49 4.54 6.68 -7.29
N VAL A 50 4.19 7.21 -6.12
CA VAL A 50 3.48 6.49 -5.07
C VAL A 50 2.05 7.01 -5.03
N LEU A 51 1.10 6.11 -5.25
CA LEU A 51 -0.32 6.43 -5.30
C LEU A 51 -1.05 5.83 -4.11
N LYS A 52 -1.97 6.60 -3.52
CA LYS A 52 -3.02 6.08 -2.66
C LYS A 52 -4.29 5.92 -3.49
N ALA A 53 -4.87 4.72 -3.48
CA ALA A 53 -6.12 4.43 -4.16
C ALA A 53 -7.30 4.49 -3.16
N ASP A 54 -8.18 5.46 -3.34
CA ASP A 54 -9.44 5.62 -2.59
C ASP A 54 -10.61 5.19 -3.50
N ARG A 55 -10.54 3.96 -4.01
CA ARG A 55 -11.50 3.38 -4.96
C ARG A 55 -11.56 1.87 -4.85
N SER A 56 -12.61 1.28 -5.42
CA SER A 56 -12.73 -0.18 -5.53
C SER A 56 -11.66 -0.79 -6.44
N PRO A 57 -11.25 -2.05 -6.19
CA PRO A 57 -10.39 -2.83 -7.09
C PRO A 57 -10.91 -2.87 -8.53
N GLY A 58 -10.00 -2.93 -9.50
CA GLY A 58 -10.33 -3.00 -10.91
C GLY A 58 -9.29 -2.37 -11.83
N ALA A 59 -9.51 -2.52 -13.13
CA ALA A 59 -8.67 -1.92 -14.16
C ALA A 59 -8.81 -0.39 -14.18
N VAL A 60 -7.70 0.29 -14.43
CA VAL A 60 -7.65 1.74 -14.58
C VAL A 60 -6.50 2.13 -15.51
N ALA A 61 -6.65 3.29 -16.15
CA ALA A 61 -5.60 3.91 -16.94
C ALA A 61 -5.22 5.27 -16.33
N LEU A 62 -3.92 5.51 -16.18
CA LEU A 62 -3.36 6.84 -15.99
C LEU A 62 -3.11 7.46 -17.37
N GLN A 63 -3.00 8.78 -17.47
CA GLN A 63 -2.58 9.44 -18.70
C GLN A 63 -1.11 9.85 -18.57
N ALA A 64 -0.26 9.40 -19.47
CA ALA A 64 1.13 9.81 -19.56
C ALA A 64 1.33 10.79 -20.71
N GLU A 65 2.16 11.81 -20.48
CA GLU A 65 2.64 12.74 -21.49
C GLU A 65 4.17 12.81 -21.48
N GLU A 66 4.78 12.72 -22.65
CA GLU A 66 6.21 12.86 -22.84
C GLU A 66 6.50 14.07 -23.73
N GLY A 67 7.27 15.02 -23.22
CA GLY A 67 7.66 16.22 -23.95
C GLY A 67 9.10 16.18 -24.43
N TYR A 68 9.34 16.80 -25.58
CA TYR A 68 10.64 16.92 -26.22
C TYR A 68 11.07 18.39 -26.35
N GLY A 69 12.38 18.65 -26.43
CA GLY A 69 12.91 20.01 -26.50
C GLY A 69 12.46 20.82 -27.72
N GLY A 70 11.94 20.16 -28.77
CA GLY A 70 11.33 20.80 -29.94
C GLY A 70 9.84 21.17 -29.76
N GLY A 71 9.25 20.93 -28.58
CA GLY A 71 7.83 21.18 -28.30
C GLY A 71 6.89 20.05 -28.69
N GLU A 72 7.39 18.98 -29.29
CA GLU A 72 6.61 17.77 -29.55
C GLU A 72 6.19 17.09 -28.24
N VAL A 73 4.96 16.58 -28.22
CA VAL A 73 4.38 15.87 -27.08
C VAL A 73 3.75 14.56 -27.56
N VAL A 74 4.12 13.46 -26.92
CA VAL A 74 3.53 12.14 -27.12
C VAL A 74 2.66 11.81 -25.92
N ARG A 75 1.46 11.25 -26.16
CA ARG A 75 0.50 10.91 -25.09
C ARG A 75 0.07 9.45 -25.20
N TRP A 76 0.01 8.75 -24.07
CA TRP A 76 -0.49 7.38 -24.03
C TRP A 76 -1.12 7.02 -22.68
N PRO A 77 -2.08 6.07 -22.66
CA PRO A 77 -2.61 5.55 -21.42
C PRO A 77 -1.62 4.56 -20.78
N VAL A 78 -1.47 4.62 -19.46
CA VAL A 78 -0.74 3.63 -18.65
C VAL A 78 -1.76 2.78 -17.91
N ALA A 79 -1.97 1.54 -18.38
CA ALA A 79 -2.92 0.61 -17.79
C ALA A 79 -2.32 -0.05 -16.52
N LEU A 80 -3.10 -0.07 -15.44
CA LEU A 80 -2.79 -0.81 -14.22
C LEU A 80 -4.07 -1.41 -13.61
N THR A 81 -3.90 -2.32 -12.66
CA THR A 81 -5.02 -2.92 -11.91
C THR A 81 -4.87 -2.62 -10.44
N VAL A 82 -5.91 -2.03 -9.83
CA VAL A 82 -6.01 -1.92 -8.38
C VAL A 82 -6.43 -3.27 -7.84
N VAL A 83 -5.62 -3.84 -6.97
CA VAL A 83 -5.90 -5.11 -6.30
C VAL A 83 -6.42 -4.86 -4.87
N PRO A 84 -7.22 -5.77 -4.30
CA PRO A 84 -7.62 -5.68 -2.90
C PRO A 84 -6.40 -5.58 -1.98
N GLY A 85 -6.47 -4.70 -0.97
CA GLY A 85 -5.50 -4.69 0.10
C GLY A 85 -5.51 -6.02 0.86
N ALA A 86 -4.38 -6.44 1.40
CA ALA A 86 -4.33 -7.62 2.27
C ALA A 86 -5.32 -7.42 3.43
N ALA A 87 -6.24 -8.36 3.61
CA ALA A 87 -7.13 -8.34 4.76
C ALA A 87 -6.28 -8.43 6.02
N SER A 88 -6.40 -7.45 6.91
CA SER A 88 -5.93 -7.62 8.29
C SER A 88 -6.61 -8.89 8.83
N PRO A 89 -5.87 -9.85 9.42
CA PRO A 89 -6.49 -11.04 9.97
C PRO A 89 -7.59 -10.61 10.94
N SER A 90 -8.80 -11.17 10.77
CA SER A 90 -9.94 -10.83 11.62
C SER A 90 -9.57 -11.17 13.07
N GLN A 91 -9.22 -10.17 13.85
CA GLN A 91 -8.96 -10.35 15.27
C GLN A 91 -10.33 -10.49 15.95
N ASN A 92 -10.83 -11.72 16.06
CA ASN A 92 -12.09 -12.01 16.76
C ASN A 92 -11.87 -11.84 18.27
N VAL A 93 -11.82 -10.60 18.74
CA VAL A 93 -11.56 -10.26 20.14
C VAL A 93 -12.52 -10.99 21.08
N ALA A 94 -13.80 -11.11 20.69
CA ALA A 94 -14.80 -11.87 21.45
C ALA A 94 -14.42 -13.35 21.60
N LEU A 95 -13.99 -14.01 20.51
CA LEU A 95 -13.56 -15.40 20.56
C LEU A 95 -12.28 -15.56 21.41
N ALA A 96 -11.33 -14.64 21.28
CA ALA A 96 -10.10 -14.64 22.07
C ALA A 96 -10.38 -14.53 23.58
N VAL A 97 -11.35 -13.69 23.98
CA VAL A 97 -11.79 -13.55 25.38
C VAL A 97 -12.44 -14.85 25.88
N VAL A 98 -13.31 -15.48 25.09
CA VAL A 98 -13.96 -16.75 25.47
C VAL A 98 -12.91 -17.85 25.69
N VAL A 99 -11.96 -17.99 24.76
CA VAL A 99 -10.89 -18.98 24.87
C VAL A 99 -10.02 -18.72 26.12
N ALA A 100 -9.70 -17.46 26.42
CA ALA A 100 -8.95 -17.10 27.60
C ALA A 100 -9.69 -17.46 28.91
N LEU A 101 -10.99 -17.18 28.99
CA LEU A 101 -11.82 -17.52 30.15
C LEU A 101 -11.93 -19.05 30.36
N LEU A 102 -12.11 -19.80 29.28
CA LEU A 102 -12.14 -21.27 29.34
C LEU A 102 -10.81 -21.85 29.81
N GLY A 103 -9.69 -21.31 29.30
CA GLY A 103 -8.35 -21.69 29.77
C GLY A 103 -8.16 -21.40 31.25
N MET A 104 -8.60 -20.24 31.73
CA MET A 104 -8.49 -19.85 33.13
C MET A 104 -9.33 -20.75 34.05
N LEU A 105 -10.55 -21.11 33.64
CA LEU A 105 -11.42 -22.05 34.36
C LEU A 105 -10.79 -23.44 34.49
N MET A 106 -10.18 -23.94 33.41
CA MET A 106 -9.47 -25.22 33.43
C MET A 106 -8.30 -25.21 34.42
N VAL A 107 -7.49 -24.15 34.41
CA VAL A 107 -6.36 -24.01 35.37
C VAL A 107 -6.87 -23.97 36.80
N MET A 108 -7.92 -23.18 37.07
CA MET A 108 -8.55 -23.09 38.40
C MET A 108 -9.08 -24.45 38.87
N ALA A 109 -9.76 -25.20 38.00
CA ALA A 109 -10.28 -26.52 38.33
C ALA A 109 -9.16 -27.50 38.72
N VAL A 110 -8.04 -27.49 37.98
CA VAL A 110 -6.87 -28.33 38.27
C VAL A 110 -6.24 -27.96 39.62
N VAL A 111 -6.07 -26.67 39.90
CA VAL A 111 -5.52 -26.19 41.19
C VAL A 111 -6.41 -26.61 42.36
N VAL A 112 -7.72 -26.43 42.25
CA VAL A 112 -8.69 -26.82 43.28
C VAL A 112 -8.67 -28.34 43.50
N LEU A 113 -8.60 -29.15 42.42
CA LEU A 113 -8.48 -30.59 42.54
C LEU A 113 -7.19 -31.01 43.25
N ALA A 114 -6.06 -30.38 42.91
CA ALA A 114 -4.77 -30.66 43.52
C ALA A 114 -4.77 -30.35 45.03
N TRP A 115 -5.39 -29.23 45.43
CA TRP A 115 -5.51 -28.85 46.84
C TRP A 115 -6.43 -29.78 47.63
N ARG A 116 -7.57 -30.19 47.04
CA ARG A 116 -8.47 -31.18 47.66
C ARG A 116 -7.82 -32.54 47.88
N ARG A 117 -6.96 -32.98 46.95
CA ARG A 117 -6.23 -34.25 47.10
C ARG A 117 -5.20 -34.20 48.22
N ARG A 118 -4.43 -33.10 48.35
CA ARG A 118 -3.44 -32.95 49.42
C ARG A 118 -4.07 -32.96 50.81
N THR A 119 -5.15 -32.20 51.00
CA THR A 119 -5.86 -32.12 52.29
C THR A 119 -6.49 -33.43 52.75
N LEU A 120 -6.80 -34.34 51.82
CA LEU A 120 -7.29 -35.69 52.13
C LEU A 120 -6.18 -36.69 52.48
N GLN A 121 -4.92 -36.42 52.13
CA GLN A 121 -3.77 -37.27 52.49
C GLN A 121 -3.13 -36.88 53.83
N GLU A 122 -3.46 -35.70 54.37
CA GLU A 122 -2.96 -35.17 55.64
C GLU A 122 -3.91 -35.46 56.84
N ARG A 123 -4.95 -36.28 56.64
CA ARG A 123 -5.87 -36.77 57.67
C ARG A 123 -5.80 -38.28 57.83
#